data_AF-A0A4Q3S7N3-F1
#
_entry.id   AF-A0A4Q3S7N3-F1
#
_cell.length_a   1.000
_cell.length_b   1.000
_cell.length_c   1.000
_cell.angle_alpha   90.00
_cell.angle_beta   90.00
_cell.angle_gamma   90.00
#
_symmetry.space_group_name_H-M   'P 1'
#
loop_
_entity.id
_entity.type
_entity.pdbx_description
1 polymer ?
#
loop_
_entity_poly.entity_id
_entity_poly.type
_entity_poly.pdbx_seq_one_letter_code
_entity_poly.pdbx_strand_id
1 'polypeptide(L)'
;MTWLHPLLRRKRAYQGLFGDGSHGEARAVLADLKRFCLVPEAPVARGPDGAVDPLASMRLIGRQEVFNRIRAMVAIDDRALFNLKEEAADE
;
A
#
# COMPACT_ATOMS: atom_id res chain seq x y z
N MET A 1 -29.51 -4.55 11.96
CA MET A 1 -28.17 -5.18 12.09
C MET A 1 -27.10 -4.16 11.73
N THR A 2 -26.46 -3.55 12.73
CA THR A 2 -25.58 -2.38 12.61
C THR A 2 -24.13 -2.78 12.29
N TRP A 3 -23.88 -3.32 11.10
CA TRP A 3 -22.53 -3.74 10.65
C TRP A 3 -21.56 -2.58 10.37
N LEU A 4 -22.02 -1.34 10.43
CA LEU A 4 -21.21 -0.13 10.21
C LEU A 4 -20.14 0.11 11.28
N HIS A 5 -20.39 -0.31 12.52
CA HIS A 5 -19.58 0.12 13.67
C HIS A 5 -18.10 -0.37 13.64
N PRO A 6 -17.80 -1.63 13.29
CA PRO A 6 -16.41 -2.13 13.30
C PRO A 6 -15.55 -1.64 12.14
N LEU A 7 -16.15 -1.33 10.98
CA LEU A 7 -15.43 -0.78 9.84
C LEU A 7 -15.07 0.69 10.08
N LEU A 8 -16.01 1.47 10.61
CA LEU A 8 -15.77 2.87 10.98
C LEU A 8 -14.72 3.00 12.07
N ARG A 9 -14.74 2.11 13.07
CA ARG A 9 -13.69 2.08 14.11
C ARG A 9 -12.31 1.78 13.53
N ARG A 10 -12.22 0.81 12.62
CA ARG A 10 -10.95 0.48 11.93
C ARG A 10 -10.47 1.65 11.09
N LYS A 11 -11.35 2.25 10.27
CA LYS A 11 -11.03 3.42 9.47
C LYS A 11 -10.47 4.56 10.33
N ARG A 12 -11.15 4.89 11.44
CA ARG A 12 -10.66 5.90 12.40
C ARG A 12 -9.30 5.54 13.01
N ALA A 13 -9.03 4.27 13.29
CA ALA A 13 -7.73 3.85 13.81
C ALA A 13 -6.61 4.06 12.77
N TYR A 14 -6.84 3.70 11.51
CA TYR A 14 -5.88 3.97 10.42
C TYR A 14 -5.67 5.47 10.22
N GLN A 15 -6.74 6.26 10.21
CA GLN A 15 -6.66 7.72 10.09
C GLN A 15 -6.00 8.36 11.32
N GLY A 16 -6.18 7.81 12.52
CA GLY A 16 -5.49 8.28 13.72
C GLY A 16 -3.99 8.00 13.69
N LEU A 17 -3.57 6.91 13.04
CA LEU A 17 -2.16 6.54 12.91
C LEU A 17 -1.45 7.27 11.76
N PHE A 18 -2.08 7.33 10.59
CA PHE A 18 -1.46 7.85 9.37
C PHE A 18 -1.96 9.24 8.95
N GLY A 19 -2.97 9.80 9.63
CA GLY A 19 -3.63 11.02 9.18
C GLY A 19 -4.28 10.83 7.81
N ASP A 20 -3.95 11.72 6.89
CA ASP A 20 -4.26 11.63 5.45
C ASP A 20 -3.11 10.98 4.64
N GLY A 21 -2.05 10.53 5.31
CA GLY A 21 -0.88 9.88 4.71
C GLY A 21 0.02 10.80 3.88
N SER A 22 -0.21 12.12 3.90
CA SER A 22 0.44 13.04 2.97
C SER A 22 1.69 13.74 3.53
N HIS A 23 1.87 13.69 4.86
CA HIS A 23 2.89 14.46 5.59
C HIS A 23 3.68 13.63 6.62
N GLY A 24 4.89 14.10 6.93
CA GLY A 24 5.74 13.58 8.02
C GLY A 24 6.08 12.09 7.90
N GLU A 25 6.22 11.43 9.05
CA GLU A 25 6.53 10.00 9.16
C GLU A 25 5.51 9.10 8.44
N ALA A 26 4.24 9.50 8.43
CA ALA A 26 3.19 8.75 7.75
C ALA A 26 3.48 8.67 6.23
N ARG A 27 3.93 9.78 5.62
CA ARG A 27 4.33 9.80 4.21
C ARG A 27 5.51 8.87 3.94
N ALA A 28 6.54 8.92 4.78
CA ALA A 28 7.75 8.08 4.64
C ALA A 28 7.41 6.59 4.72
N VAL A 29 6.67 6.18 5.76
CA VAL A 29 6.23 4.78 5.93
C VAL A 29 5.36 4.31 4.78
N LEU A 30 4.40 5.13 4.34
CA LEU A 30 3.52 4.75 3.24
C LEU A 30 4.29 4.68 1.91
N ALA A 31 5.31 5.51 1.69
CA ALA A 31 6.16 5.45 0.51
C ALA A 31 7.00 4.17 0.47
N ASP A 32 7.61 3.78 1.59
CA ASP A 32 8.32 2.51 1.74
C ASP A 32 7.37 1.32 1.50
N LEU A 33 6.20 1.31 2.15
CA LEU A 33 5.21 0.24 1.96
C LEU A 33 4.73 0.16 0.50
N LYS A 34 4.55 1.29 -0.19
CA LYS A 34 4.19 1.32 -1.60
C LYS A 34 5.26 0.62 -2.46
N ARG A 35 6.54 0.91 -2.20
CA ARG A 35 7.68 0.29 -2.86
C ARG A 35 7.76 -1.21 -2.56
N PHE A 36 7.68 -1.59 -1.29
CA PHE A 36 7.71 -2.99 -0.85
C PHE A 36 6.58 -3.83 -1.45
N CYS A 37 5.38 -3.23 -1.57
CA CYS A 37 4.22 -3.88 -2.17
C CYS A 37 4.18 -3.77 -3.71
N LEU A 38 5.19 -3.18 -4.35
CA LEU A 38 5.27 -3.01 -5.81
C LEU A 38 4.04 -2.31 -6.42
N VAL A 39 3.55 -1.25 -5.79
CA VAL A 39 2.41 -0.47 -6.32
C VAL A 39 2.93 0.74 -7.11
N PRO A 40 2.51 0.98 -8.37
CA PRO A 40 1.40 0.37 -9.09
C PRO A 40 1.80 -0.71 -10.12
N GLU A 41 2.97 -1.34 -9.96
CA GLU A 41 3.49 -2.31 -10.93
C GLU A 41 2.63 -3.58 -11.01
N ALA A 42 2.75 -4.33 -12.10
CA ALA A 42 2.06 -5.62 -12.22
C ALA A 42 2.70 -6.64 -11.25
N PRO A 43 1.94 -7.30 -10.36
CA PRO A 43 2.47 -8.25 -9.38
C PRO A 43 2.79 -9.61 -10.00
N VAL A 44 3.60 -9.62 -11.06
CA VAL A 44 3.97 -10.80 -11.84
C VAL A 44 5.44 -11.11 -11.60
N ALA A 45 5.69 -12.26 -10.97
CA ALA A 45 7.04 -12.80 -10.81
C ALA A 45 7.33 -13.81 -11.93
N ARG A 46 8.58 -13.80 -12.42
CA ARG A 46 9.07 -14.76 -13.41
C ARG A 46 10.18 -15.61 -12.82
N GLY A 47 10.18 -16.90 -13.15
CA GLY A 47 11.24 -17.83 -12.81
C GLY A 47 12.51 -17.62 -13.65
N PRO A 48 13.58 -18.36 -13.37
CA PRO A 48 14.84 -18.29 -14.11
C PRO A 48 14.72 -18.63 -15.60
N ASP A 49 13.70 -19.40 -15.97
CA ASP A 49 13.33 -19.78 -17.34
C ASP A 49 12.50 -18.71 -18.06
N GLY A 50 12.19 -17.60 -17.39
CA GLY A 50 11.36 -16.51 -17.90
C GLY A 50 9.84 -16.81 -17.86
N ALA A 51 9.44 -18.01 -17.45
CA ALA A 51 8.05 -18.36 -17.25
C ALA A 51 7.48 -17.64 -16.03
N VAL A 52 6.16 -17.40 -16.01
CA VAL A 52 5.51 -16.82 -14.83
C VAL A 52 5.55 -17.83 -13.70
N ASP A 53 6.04 -17.43 -12.53
CA ASP A 53 5.92 -18.21 -11.29
C ASP A 53 4.59 -17.84 -10.61
N PRO A 54 3.59 -18.74 -10.61
CA PRO A 54 2.27 -18.44 -10.06
C PRO A 54 2.32 -18.21 -8.53
N LEU A 55 3.16 -18.95 -7.81
CA LEU A 55 3.25 -18.85 -6.35
C LEU A 55 3.93 -17.55 -5.92
N ALA A 56 5.00 -17.17 -6.61
CA ALA A 56 5.64 -15.88 -6.36
C ALA A 56 4.71 -14.72 -6.74
N SER A 57 3.99 -14.82 -7.86
CA SER A 57 3.01 -13.80 -8.26
C SER A 57 1.86 -13.66 -7.25
N MET A 58 1.33 -14.78 -6.72
CA MET A 58 0.31 -14.76 -5.65
C MET A 58 0.80 -14.04 -4.39
N ARG A 59 2.08 -14.20 -4.02
CA ARG A 59 2.66 -13.46 -2.89
C ARG A 59 2.69 -11.96 -3.16
N LEU A 60 3.04 -11.54 -4.38
CA LEU A 60 3.04 -10.13 -4.78
C LEU A 60 1.63 -9.53 -4.75
N ILE A 61 0.64 -10.26 -5.27
CA ILE A 61 -0.78 -9.86 -5.22
C ILE A 61 -1.23 -9.65 -3.77
N GLY A 62 -0.89 -10.59 -2.88
CA GLY A 62 -1.23 -10.46 -1.46
C GLY A 62 -0.66 -9.21 -0.80
N ARG A 63 0.58 -8.81 -1.17
CA ARG A 63 1.19 -7.57 -0.67
C ARG A 63 0.47 -6.33 -1.18
N GLN A 64 0.12 -6.29 -2.47
CA GLN A 64 -0.65 -5.20 -3.06
C GLN A 64 -2.02 -5.04 -2.40
N GLU A 65 -2.72 -6.14 -2.12
CA GLU A 65 -4.01 -6.11 -1.43
C GLU A 65 -3.90 -5.51 -0.02
N VAL A 66 -2.82 -5.81 0.71
CA VAL A 66 -2.55 -5.20 2.02
C VAL A 66 -2.36 -3.68 1.89
N PHE A 67 -1.57 -3.23 0.91
CA PHE A 67 -1.36 -1.80 0.68
C PHE A 67 -2.65 -1.10 0.24
N ASN A 68 -3.40 -1.69 -0.69
CA ASN A 68 -4.68 -1.18 -1.17
C ASN A 68 -5.70 -1.04 -0.03
N ARG A 69 -5.70 -1.99 0.91
CA ARG A 69 -6.51 -1.90 2.12
C ARG A 69 -6.12 -0.71 3.00
N ILE A 70 -4.83 -0.47 3.20
CA ILE A 70 -4.34 0.69 3.97
C ILE A 70 -4.76 1.98 3.25
N ARG A 71 -4.50 2.08 1.95
CA ARG A 71 -4.89 3.21 1.09
C ARG A 71 -6.38 3.55 1.24
N ALA A 72 -7.24 2.54 1.17
CA ALA A 72 -8.69 2.69 1.31
C ALA A 72 -9.12 3.19 2.71
N MET A 73 -8.37 2.83 3.75
CA MET A 73 -8.67 3.24 5.13
C MET A 73 -8.17 4.66 5.44
N VAL A 74 -7.00 5.04 4.92
CA VAL A 74 -6.39 6.38 5.09
C VAL A 74 -7.04 7.43 4.18
N ALA A 75 -7.79 6.99 3.14
CA ALA A 75 -8.45 7.85 2.16
C ALA A 75 -7.47 8.64 1.27
N ILE A 76 -6.33 8.04 0.95
CA ILE A 76 -5.34 8.59 0.02
C ILE A 76 -5.95 8.52 -1.39
N ASP A 77 -6.09 9.67 -2.04
CA ASP A 77 -6.52 9.73 -3.44
C ASP A 77 -5.41 9.31 -4.41
N ASP A 78 -5.77 8.99 -5.66
CA ASP A 78 -4.80 8.48 -6.65
C ASP A 78 -3.72 9.51 -7.00
N ARG A 79 -3.99 10.82 -6.85
CA ARG A 79 -3.03 11.90 -7.10
C ARG A 79 -1.98 11.96 -6.00
N ALA A 80 -2.40 11.87 -4.74
CA ALA A 80 -1.54 11.79 -3.58
C ALA A 80 -0.68 10.51 -3.63
N LEU A 81 -1.26 9.39 -4.06
CA LEU A 81 -0.52 8.14 -4.27
C LEU A 81 0.58 8.27 -5.33
N PHE A 82 0.31 8.93 -6.46
CA PHE A 82 1.32 9.14 -7.49
C PHE A 82 2.52 9.95 -6.97
N ASN A 83 2.24 10.94 -6.12
CA ASN A 83 3.25 11.80 -5.49
C ASN A 83 3.94 11.17 -4.28
N LEU A 84 3.46 10.01 -3.84
CA LEU A 84 4.08 9.23 -2.78
C LEU A 84 5.32 8.52 -3.36
N LYS A 85 6.49 9.10 -3.10
CA LYS A 85 7.79 8.55 -3.48
C LYS A 85 8.68 8.59 -2.25
N GLU A 86 9.50 7.56 -2.11
CA GLU A 86 10.59 7.56 -1.14
C GLU A 86 11.58 8.65 -1.58
N GLU A 87 11.97 9.52 -0.66
CA GLU A 87 13.07 10.43 -0.91
C GLU A 87 14.32 9.56 -0.99
N ALA A 88 15.00 9.56 -2.15
CA ALA A 88 16.27 8.87 -2.26
C ALA A 88 17.18 9.49 -1.21
N ALA A 89 17.66 8.67 -0.27
CA ALA A 89 18.81 9.05 0.51
C ALA A 89 19.95 9.20 -0.49
N ASP A 90 20.34 10.44 -0.78
CA ASP A 90 21.58 10.74 -1.50
C ASP A 90 22.73 10.24 -0.61
N GLU A 91 23.21 9.03 -0.88
CA GLU A 91 24.49 8.49 -0.44
C GLU A 91 25.53 8.54 -1.57
#